data_AF-D2QHJ6-F1
#
_entry.id   AF-D2QHJ6-F1
#
_cell.length_a   1.000
_cell.length_b   1.000
_cell.length_c   1.000
_cell.angle_alpha   90.00
_cell.angle_beta   90.00
_cell.angle_gamma   90.00
#
_symmetry.space_group_name_H-M   'P 1'
#
loop_
_entity.id
_entity.type
_entity.pdbx_description
1 polymer ?
#
loop_
_entity_poly.entity_id
_entity_poly.type
_entity_poly.pdbx_seq_one_letter_code
_entity_poly.pdbx_strand_id
1 'polypeptide(L)'
;MLKEFNITVLGQARVGKTSLLSSIYYEFDQVISNDIDLEIRAVNEEDSLLGKPVIDMQKAFDTSTKMPLNNADVVPATRLGRKNGVTDIKYKFTLGQKNKKPKIQLVFRDYPGEQLLENQHEVVKRIRECDVTMIAVDTLSLMTDEGKFDPLLLHRNTNSNDKGNNGSVGVLRIFQDAYKDLKSDKLILLVPTKCEKWTGDEASATLLLDRLKLKYEPLLRFLNSDGPRDRVAVVVTPVETLGNIVYAYMSSKESYSPNFLKKSVFSKYAPKNCDQPLRYILRFTLKRFLENQGFWFDLFGWDKPFLNAINEFTKGCKTETSLEENSNGFAVLQGEQLL
;
A
#
# COMPACT_ATOMS: atom_id res chain seq x y z
N MET A 1 21.09 16.85 -7.27
CA MET A 1 19.65 16.52 -7.26
C MET A 1 19.52 15.10 -6.74
N LEU A 2 18.64 14.82 -5.76
CA LEU A 2 18.43 13.45 -5.29
C LEU A 2 17.73 12.65 -6.39
N LYS A 3 18.04 11.35 -6.49
CA LYS A 3 17.33 10.47 -7.41
C LYS A 3 16.00 10.08 -6.80
N GLU A 4 14.94 10.33 -7.55
CA GLU A 4 13.58 10.01 -7.12
C GLU A 4 13.24 8.55 -7.46
N PHE A 5 12.73 7.84 -6.47
CA PHE A 5 12.11 6.53 -6.63
C PHE A 5 10.60 6.72 -6.46
N ASN A 6 9.85 6.47 -7.53
CA ASN A 6 8.45 6.86 -7.59
C ASN A 6 7.55 5.68 -7.20
N ILE A 7 6.67 5.91 -6.23
CA ILE A 7 5.69 4.94 -5.72
C ILE A 7 4.29 5.51 -5.93
N THR A 8 3.43 4.75 -6.61
CA THR A 8 2.01 5.12 -6.77
C THR A 8 1.16 4.27 -5.82
N VAL A 9 0.20 4.89 -5.12
CA VAL A 9 -0.76 4.19 -4.24
C VAL A 9 -2.14 4.21 -4.88
N LEU A 10 -2.65 3.03 -5.19
CA LEU A 10 -3.93 2.79 -5.85
C LEU A 10 -4.93 2.13 -4.91
N GLY A 11 -6.20 2.32 -5.23
CA GLY A 11 -7.32 1.70 -4.53
C GLY A 11 -8.52 2.64 -4.47
N GLN A 12 -9.71 2.06 -4.31
CA GLN A 12 -10.97 2.80 -4.31
C GLN A 12 -11.02 3.84 -3.18
N ALA A 13 -12.00 4.76 -3.26
CA ALA A 13 -12.24 5.70 -2.16
C ALA A 13 -12.54 4.92 -0.87
N ARG A 14 -12.00 5.40 0.27
CA ARG A 14 -12.16 4.79 1.61
C ARG A 14 -11.56 3.39 1.82
N VAL A 15 -10.74 2.89 0.89
CA VAL A 15 -9.99 1.63 1.09
C VAL A 15 -8.93 1.73 2.20
N GLY A 16 -8.49 2.95 2.56
CA GLY A 16 -7.50 3.17 3.62
C GLY A 16 -6.11 3.63 3.15
N LYS A 17 -5.97 4.19 1.94
CA LYS A 17 -4.68 4.66 1.39
C LYS A 17 -3.97 5.69 2.28
N THR A 18 -4.69 6.71 2.72
CA THR A 18 -4.14 7.76 3.60
C THR A 18 -3.75 7.20 4.96
N SER A 19 -4.59 6.35 5.56
CA SER A 19 -4.25 5.65 6.81
C SER A 19 -3.02 4.77 6.66
N LEU A 20 -2.89 4.05 5.53
CA LEU A 20 -1.71 3.25 5.20
C LEU A 20 -0.45 4.11 5.14
N LEU A 21 -0.46 5.21 4.38
CA LEU A 21 0.71 6.11 4.26
C LEU A 21 1.07 6.77 5.59
N SER A 22 0.08 7.21 6.37
CA SER A 22 0.32 7.79 7.69
C SER A 22 0.84 6.76 8.70
N SER A 23 0.40 5.50 8.61
CA SER A 23 0.92 4.42 9.48
C SER A 23 2.34 4.02 9.10
N ILE A 24 2.65 3.96 7.80
CA ILE A 24 4.02 3.79 7.29
C ILE A 24 4.92 4.90 7.86
N TYR A 25 4.49 6.16 7.73
CA TYR A 25 5.21 7.32 8.26
C TYR A 25 5.42 7.24 9.78
N TYR A 26 4.37 6.88 10.53
CA TYR A 26 4.45 6.72 11.98
C TYR A 26 5.46 5.66 12.42
N GLU A 27 5.60 4.57 11.66
CA GLU A 27 6.50 3.47 11.99
C GLU A 27 7.96 3.71 11.61
N PHE A 28 8.30 4.71 10.77
CA PHE A 28 9.68 4.96 10.34
C PHE A 28 10.67 5.07 11.50
N ASP A 29 10.36 5.90 12.50
CA ASP A 29 11.22 6.09 13.67
C ASP A 29 11.22 4.89 14.63
N GLN A 30 10.24 3.99 14.52
CA GLN A 30 10.07 2.86 15.43
C GLN A 30 10.78 1.59 14.92
N VAL A 31 10.83 1.41 13.60
CA VAL A 31 11.31 0.16 12.97
C VAL A 31 12.73 0.24 12.45
N ILE A 32 13.27 1.44 12.27
CA ILE A 32 14.69 1.64 12.01
C ILE A 32 15.43 1.60 13.35
N SER A 33 16.05 0.47 13.68
CA SER A 33 16.74 0.34 14.96
C SER A 33 17.88 1.36 15.08
N ASN A 34 18.22 1.71 16.33
CA ASN A 34 19.35 2.60 16.60
C ASN A 34 20.67 2.06 16.03
N ASP A 35 20.80 0.74 15.93
CA ASP A 35 21.98 0.02 15.47
C ASP A 35 22.13 -0.03 13.94
N ILE A 36 21.07 0.23 13.18
CA ILE A 36 21.14 0.35 11.72
C ILE A 36 21.48 1.80 11.36
N ASP A 37 22.56 2.01 10.62
CA ASP A 37 22.95 3.34 10.10
C ASP A 37 22.13 3.73 8.85
N LEU A 38 20.81 3.73 9.03
CA LEU A 38 19.82 4.14 8.04
C LEU A 38 18.93 5.22 8.66
N GLU A 39 18.48 6.13 7.82
CA GLU A 39 17.61 7.22 8.23
C GLU A 39 16.62 7.53 7.11
N ILE A 40 15.35 7.67 7.49
CA ILE A 40 14.26 8.11 6.62
C ILE A 40 13.64 9.34 7.25
N ARG A 41 13.62 10.45 6.51
CA ARG A 41 13.02 11.71 6.99
C ARG A 41 12.04 12.23 5.97
N ALA A 42 10.86 12.64 6.43
CA ALA A 42 9.94 13.41 5.61
C ALA A 42 10.57 14.75 5.21
N VAL A 43 10.13 15.29 4.08
CA VAL A 43 10.46 16.66 3.68
C VAL A 43 9.47 17.62 4.39
N ASN A 44 9.87 18.87 4.63
CA ASN A 44 9.28 19.80 5.61
C ASN A 44 7.73 19.95 5.63
N GLU A 45 7.00 19.69 4.55
CA GLU A 45 5.54 19.88 4.49
C GLU A 45 4.78 18.57 4.80
N GLU A 46 5.40 17.43 4.58
CA GLU A 46 4.81 16.11 4.73
C GLU A 46 4.55 15.71 6.18
N ASP A 47 5.40 16.16 7.12
CA ASP A 47 5.22 15.94 8.56
C ASP A 47 3.85 16.40 9.04
N SER A 48 3.39 17.54 8.51
CA SER A 48 2.08 18.09 8.83
C SER A 48 0.94 17.32 8.14
N LEU A 49 1.13 16.96 6.86
CA LEU A 49 0.10 16.28 6.06
C LEU A 49 -0.16 14.84 6.52
N LEU A 50 0.86 14.12 6.95
CA LEU A 50 0.74 12.73 7.43
C LEU A 50 0.61 12.63 8.94
N GLY A 51 1.15 13.59 9.70
CA GLY A 51 1.02 13.65 11.16
C GLY A 51 -0.41 13.90 11.63
N LYS A 52 -1.20 14.72 10.90
CA LYS A 52 -2.61 14.94 11.25
C LYS A 52 -3.43 13.63 11.21
N PRO A 53 -3.44 12.83 10.12
CA PRO A 53 -4.12 11.54 10.15
C PRO A 53 -3.60 10.58 11.22
N VAL A 54 -2.31 10.60 11.59
CA VAL A 54 -1.80 9.82 12.74
C VAL A 54 -2.51 10.25 14.02
N ILE A 55 -2.61 11.55 14.29
CA ILE A 55 -3.33 12.08 15.46
C ILE A 55 -4.80 11.68 15.43
N ASP A 56 -5.46 11.76 14.27
CA ASP A 56 -6.87 11.40 14.13
C ASP A 56 -7.08 9.88 14.37
N MET A 57 -6.17 9.03 13.90
CA MET A 57 -6.15 7.60 14.21
C MET A 57 -5.88 7.32 15.69
N GLN A 58 -5.04 8.10 16.36
CA GLN A 58 -4.82 7.99 17.81
C GLN A 58 -6.07 8.37 18.61
N LYS A 59 -6.76 9.45 18.22
CA LYS A 59 -8.01 9.90 18.86
C LYS A 59 -9.16 8.91 18.74
N ALA A 60 -9.15 8.04 17.73
CA ALA A 60 -10.08 6.91 17.66
C ALA A 60 -10.01 6.02 18.93
N PHE A 61 -8.89 6.09 19.66
CA PHE A 61 -8.67 5.34 20.90
C PHE A 61 -9.00 6.10 22.19
N ASP A 62 -9.34 7.39 22.13
CA ASP A 62 -9.70 8.17 23.32
C ASP A 62 -10.92 7.60 24.04
N THR A 63 -10.98 7.78 25.35
CA THR A 63 -12.09 7.30 26.19
C THR A 63 -13.42 8.02 25.89
N SER A 64 -13.34 9.24 25.38
CA SER A 64 -14.50 10.05 24.95
C SER A 64 -15.06 9.65 23.59
N THR A 65 -14.32 8.86 22.80
CA THR A 65 -14.73 8.46 21.46
C THR A 65 -15.89 7.47 21.54
N LYS A 66 -17.02 7.85 20.94
CA LYS A 66 -18.22 7.00 20.86
C LYS A 66 -17.97 5.83 19.90
N MET A 67 -18.39 4.65 20.33
CA MET A 67 -18.31 3.41 19.57
C MET A 67 -19.72 2.95 19.14
N PRO A 68 -19.85 2.21 18.03
CA PRO A 68 -18.79 1.83 17.10
C PRO A 68 -18.34 2.99 16.20
N LEU A 69 -17.12 2.88 15.66
CA LEU A 69 -16.61 3.78 14.63
C LEU A 69 -17.01 3.28 13.24
N ASN A 70 -17.21 4.19 12.30
CA ASN A 70 -17.30 3.90 10.87
C ASN A 70 -16.06 4.44 10.12
N ASN A 71 -15.89 4.06 8.85
CA ASN A 71 -14.72 4.48 8.04
C ASN A 71 -14.55 6.00 7.92
N ALA A 72 -15.64 6.77 7.89
CA ALA A 72 -15.59 8.23 7.78
C ALA A 72 -15.25 8.92 9.11
N ASP A 73 -15.26 8.19 10.22
CA ASP A 73 -15.05 8.75 11.56
C ASP A 73 -13.57 8.90 11.94
N VAL A 74 -12.65 8.29 11.18
CA VAL A 74 -11.21 8.24 11.54
C VAL A 74 -10.36 9.08 10.60
N VAL A 75 -10.21 8.67 9.33
CA VAL A 75 -9.42 9.41 8.33
C VAL A 75 -10.31 9.72 7.12
N PRO A 76 -10.47 10.99 6.73
CA PRO A 76 -11.28 11.34 5.58
C PRO A 76 -10.65 10.81 4.29
N ALA A 77 -11.49 10.41 3.32
CA ALA A 77 -11.00 10.04 2.00
C ALA A 77 -10.35 11.24 1.29
N THR A 78 -9.24 10.99 0.58
CA THR A 78 -8.60 11.94 -0.32
C THR A 78 -9.60 12.38 -1.40
N ARG A 79 -9.95 13.67 -1.44
CA ARG A 79 -10.92 14.23 -2.39
C ARG A 79 -10.23 15.00 -3.51
N LEU A 80 -10.84 15.00 -4.70
CA LEU A 80 -10.49 15.92 -5.78
C LEU A 80 -10.73 17.38 -5.33
N GLY A 81 -9.72 18.23 -5.44
CA GLY A 81 -9.90 19.67 -5.28
C GLY A 81 -10.84 20.22 -6.35
N ARG A 82 -11.89 20.95 -5.95
CA ARG A 82 -12.92 21.50 -6.85
C ARG A 82 -12.44 22.59 -7.83
N LYS A 83 -11.14 22.94 -7.85
CA LYS A 83 -10.60 24.00 -8.73
C LYS A 83 -9.44 23.46 -9.56
N ASN A 84 -9.70 23.26 -10.85
CA ASN A 84 -8.74 23.20 -11.96
C ASN A 84 -7.54 22.24 -11.82
N GLY A 85 -7.82 20.94 -11.79
CA GLY A 85 -6.82 19.95 -12.17
C GLY A 85 -6.71 18.78 -11.22
N VAL A 86 -6.30 17.64 -11.77
CA VAL A 86 -5.90 16.47 -11.01
C VAL A 86 -4.67 16.83 -10.18
N THR A 87 -4.84 16.98 -8.86
CA THR A 87 -3.71 17.11 -7.94
C THR A 87 -3.62 15.84 -7.12
N ASP A 88 -2.63 15.01 -7.43
CA ASP A 88 -2.18 13.97 -6.55
C ASP A 88 -1.42 14.55 -5.36
N ILE A 89 -1.57 13.93 -4.19
CA ILE A 89 -0.80 14.33 -3.02
C ILE A 89 0.52 13.57 -3.09
N LYS A 90 1.62 14.31 -3.19
CA LYS A 90 2.96 13.75 -3.19
C LYS A 90 3.53 13.85 -1.78
N TYR A 91 3.99 12.73 -1.26
CA TYR A 91 4.70 12.63 0.00
C TYR A 91 6.14 12.24 -0.28
N LYS A 92 7.06 13.15 0.01
CA LYS A 92 8.48 12.95 -0.23
C LYS A 92 9.20 12.58 1.05
N PHE A 93 10.01 11.52 0.98
CA PHE A 93 10.89 11.09 2.04
C PHE A 93 12.31 10.99 1.53
N THR A 94 13.26 11.50 2.30
CA THR A 94 14.68 11.34 2.02
C THR A 94 15.21 10.12 2.75
N LEU A 95 16.06 9.35 2.07
CA LEU A 95 16.69 8.13 2.58
C LEU A 95 18.21 8.29 2.51
N GLY A 96 18.89 8.01 3.63
CA GLY A 96 20.34 8.14 3.75
C GLY A 96 20.90 7.39 4.97
N GLN A 97 22.17 7.63 5.25
CA GLN A 97 22.79 7.23 6.52
C GLN A 97 22.56 8.32 7.57
N LYS A 98 22.57 7.96 8.85
CA LYS A 98 22.40 8.91 9.95
C LYS A 98 23.51 9.96 9.89
N ASN A 99 23.14 11.23 10.09
CA ASN A 99 24.06 12.37 10.10
C ASN A 99 24.83 12.60 8.78
N LYS A 100 24.41 11.99 7.67
CA LYS A 100 24.96 12.24 6.34
C LYS A 100 23.93 12.86 5.41
N LYS A 101 24.39 13.35 4.26
CA LYS A 101 23.48 13.82 3.21
C LYS A 101 22.63 12.65 2.70
N PRO A 102 21.31 12.83 2.52
CA PRO A 102 20.48 11.81 1.93
C PRO A 102 20.94 11.47 0.51
N LYS A 103 20.63 10.26 0.06
CA LYS A 103 21.04 9.73 -1.24
C LYS A 103 19.87 9.49 -2.18
N ILE A 104 18.74 9.05 -1.64
CA ILE A 104 17.54 8.70 -2.39
C ILE A 104 16.39 9.56 -1.89
N GLN A 105 15.47 9.89 -2.78
CA GLN A 105 14.17 10.44 -2.42
C GLN A 105 13.07 9.45 -2.83
N LEU A 106 12.32 8.94 -1.85
CA LEU A 106 11.11 8.17 -2.09
C LEU A 106 9.96 9.15 -2.29
N VAL A 107 9.18 8.98 -3.36
CA VAL A 107 8.04 9.85 -3.68
C VAL A 107 6.78 8.99 -3.74
N PHE A 108 6.02 8.97 -2.65
CA PHE A 108 4.71 8.32 -2.61
C PHE A 108 3.66 9.26 -3.16
N ARG A 109 2.81 8.76 -4.06
CA ARG A 109 1.75 9.55 -4.66
C ARG A 109 0.40 8.92 -4.31
N ASP A 110 -0.39 9.63 -3.50
CA ASP A 110 -1.76 9.26 -3.14
C ASP A 110 -2.75 9.97 -4.06
N TYR A 111 -3.70 9.18 -4.58
CA TYR A 111 -4.67 9.63 -5.56
C TYR A 111 -6.09 9.45 -5.02
N PRO A 112 -7.01 10.38 -5.31
CA PRO A 112 -8.44 10.15 -5.12
C PRO A 112 -8.86 8.86 -5.82
N GLY A 113 -9.55 7.97 -5.10
CA GLY A 113 -9.91 6.64 -5.62
C GLY A 113 -10.88 6.70 -6.81
N GLU A 114 -11.63 7.80 -6.92
CA GLU A 114 -12.54 8.14 -8.01
C GLU A 114 -11.81 8.21 -9.37
N GLN A 115 -10.50 8.50 -9.38
CA GLN A 115 -9.72 8.56 -10.63
C GLN A 115 -9.57 7.21 -11.34
N LEU A 116 -9.71 6.09 -10.63
CA LEU A 116 -9.75 4.75 -11.24
C LEU A 116 -10.93 4.60 -12.21
N LEU A 117 -11.99 5.38 -12.00
CA LEU A 117 -13.17 5.43 -12.85
C LEU A 117 -13.14 6.60 -13.83
N GLU A 118 -12.81 7.78 -13.31
CA GLU A 118 -13.04 9.04 -14.03
C GLU A 118 -11.86 9.44 -14.92
N ASN A 119 -10.65 8.95 -14.64
CA ASN A 119 -9.43 9.37 -15.37
C ASN A 119 -8.40 8.24 -15.51
N GLN A 120 -8.81 7.14 -16.15
CA GLN A 120 -7.99 5.94 -16.31
C GLN A 120 -6.70 6.16 -17.10
N HIS A 121 -6.72 7.00 -18.14
CA HIS A 121 -5.53 7.30 -18.93
C HIS A 121 -4.39 7.85 -18.06
N GLU A 122 -4.74 8.73 -17.12
CA GLU A 122 -3.78 9.32 -16.22
C GLU A 122 -3.28 8.31 -15.17
N VAL A 123 -4.14 7.40 -14.69
CA VAL A 123 -3.73 6.27 -13.84
C VAL A 123 -2.75 5.34 -14.59
N VAL A 124 -3.03 5.01 -15.85
CA VAL A 124 -2.16 4.20 -16.72
C VAL A 124 -0.79 4.84 -16.87
N LYS A 125 -0.75 6.14 -17.17
CA LYS A 125 0.49 6.91 -17.29
C LYS A 125 1.34 6.80 -16.03
N ARG A 126 0.72 6.91 -14.85
CA ARG A 126 1.43 6.86 -13.56
C ARG A 126 1.99 5.49 -13.25
N ILE A 127 1.22 4.43 -13.47
CA ILE A 127 1.69 3.05 -13.29
C ILE A 127 2.89 2.78 -14.20
N ARG A 128 2.86 3.33 -15.43
CA ARG A 128 3.98 3.22 -16.38
C ARG A 128 5.22 3.96 -15.87
N GLU A 129 5.07 5.15 -15.31
CA GLU A 129 6.16 6.01 -14.84
C GLU A 129 6.76 5.60 -13.48
N CYS A 130 5.98 4.97 -12.59
CA CYS A 130 6.46 4.59 -11.26
C CYS A 130 7.26 3.28 -11.27
N ASP A 131 8.17 3.11 -10.30
CA ASP A 131 8.91 1.87 -10.10
C ASP A 131 8.11 0.85 -9.26
N VAL A 132 7.27 1.37 -8.37
CA VAL A 132 6.45 0.57 -7.44
C VAL A 132 4.98 1.00 -7.52
N THR A 133 4.09 0.03 -7.61
CA THR A 133 2.64 0.23 -7.46
C THR A 133 2.13 -0.48 -6.21
N MET A 134 1.66 0.30 -5.24
CA MET A 134 0.95 -0.22 -4.08
C MET A 134 -0.55 -0.22 -4.37
N ILE A 135 -1.19 -1.37 -4.28
CA ILE A 135 -2.64 -1.52 -4.40
C ILE A 135 -3.18 -1.79 -3.00
N ALA A 136 -3.79 -0.78 -2.37
CA ALA A 136 -4.53 -0.98 -1.14
C ALA A 136 -5.76 -1.86 -1.43
N VAL A 137 -5.96 -2.90 -0.63
CA VAL A 137 -7.05 -3.87 -0.78
C VAL A 137 -7.97 -3.77 0.42
N ASP A 138 -9.27 -3.50 0.19
CA ASP A 138 -10.26 -3.47 1.26
C ASP A 138 -10.54 -4.90 1.75
N THR A 139 -9.89 -5.29 2.86
CA THR A 139 -10.03 -6.65 3.38
C THR A 139 -11.45 -6.96 3.80
N LEU A 140 -12.20 -5.99 4.32
CA LEU A 140 -13.60 -6.20 4.70
C LEU A 140 -14.41 -6.61 3.48
N SER A 141 -14.33 -5.82 2.41
CA SER A 141 -15.05 -6.10 1.16
C SER A 141 -14.68 -7.46 0.56
N LEU A 142 -13.42 -7.90 0.74
CA LEU A 142 -12.93 -9.20 0.29
C LEU A 142 -13.45 -10.37 1.16
N MET A 143 -13.56 -10.16 2.46
CA MET A 143 -13.82 -11.21 3.43
C MET A 143 -15.29 -11.33 3.84
N THR A 144 -16.07 -10.25 3.76
CA THR A 144 -17.47 -10.23 4.23
C THR A 144 -18.50 -10.46 3.14
N ASP A 145 -18.17 -10.31 1.86
CA ASP A 145 -19.18 -10.30 0.79
C ASP A 145 -18.97 -11.33 -0.32
N GLU A 146 -20.01 -12.14 -0.52
CA GLU A 146 -20.31 -12.92 -1.73
C GLU A 146 -20.71 -11.99 -2.89
N GLY A 147 -19.85 -11.04 -3.28
CA GLY A 147 -19.97 -10.33 -4.56
C GLY A 147 -20.85 -9.07 -4.63
N LYS A 148 -21.34 -8.51 -3.51
CA LYS A 148 -22.14 -7.26 -3.53
C LYS A 148 -21.32 -5.97 -3.52
N PHE A 149 -20.17 -5.98 -2.86
CA PHE A 149 -19.21 -4.87 -2.85
C PHE A 149 -17.92 -5.43 -3.42
N ASP A 150 -17.71 -5.23 -4.71
CA ASP A 150 -16.59 -5.82 -5.42
C ASP A 150 -15.44 -4.79 -5.54
N PRO A 151 -14.27 -5.03 -4.89
CA PRO A 151 -13.09 -4.16 -4.98
C PRO A 151 -12.55 -3.98 -6.41
N LEU A 152 -12.85 -4.91 -7.32
CA LEU A 152 -12.44 -4.91 -8.72
C LEU A 152 -13.51 -4.36 -9.67
N LEU A 153 -14.79 -4.45 -9.30
CA LEU A 153 -15.85 -3.77 -10.03
C LEU A 153 -16.02 -2.37 -9.46
N LEU A 154 -15.34 -1.44 -10.11
CA LEU A 154 -15.62 -0.03 -9.96
C LEU A 154 -17.06 0.24 -10.46
N HIS A 155 -18.05 0.14 -9.58
CA HIS A 155 -19.44 0.44 -9.93
C HIS A 155 -19.59 1.95 -10.06
N ARG A 156 -20.02 2.41 -11.24
CA ARG A 156 -20.73 3.68 -11.35
C ARG A 156 -22.03 3.50 -10.56
N ASN A 157 -22.11 4.11 -9.38
CA ASN A 157 -23.39 4.22 -8.71
C ASN A 157 -24.22 5.24 -9.49
N THR A 158 -24.98 4.77 -10.47
CA THR A 158 -25.93 5.61 -11.20
C THR A 158 -27.33 5.08 -10.96
N ASN A 159 -28.07 5.81 -10.12
CA ASN A 159 -29.49 6.04 -10.38
C ASN A 159 -29.60 6.67 -11.78
N SER A 160 -29.56 5.87 -12.84
CA SER A 160 -30.02 6.26 -14.17
C SER A 160 -30.21 5.01 -15.01
N ASN A 161 -31.41 4.89 -15.56
CA ASN A 161 -31.87 3.91 -16.54
C ASN A 161 -31.02 3.94 -17.82
N ASP A 162 -29.76 3.51 -17.76
CA ASP A 162 -28.90 3.44 -18.95
C ASP A 162 -28.62 1.97 -19.31
N LYS A 163 -29.60 1.37 -19.99
CA LYS A 163 -29.47 0.08 -20.66
C LYS A 163 -28.65 0.29 -21.93
N GLY A 164 -27.32 0.34 -21.83
CA GLY A 164 -26.52 0.45 -23.05
C GLY A 164 -25.04 0.82 -22.93
N ASN A 165 -24.27 0.14 -22.07
CA ASN A 165 -22.83 -0.18 -22.22
C ASN A 165 -22.21 -0.47 -20.84
N ASN A 166 -22.45 -1.68 -20.32
CA ASN A 166 -21.83 -2.17 -19.08
C ASN A 166 -20.38 -2.62 -19.34
N GLY A 167 -19.48 -1.67 -19.56
CA GLY A 167 -18.04 -1.93 -19.62
C GLY A 167 -17.39 -1.72 -18.25
N SER A 168 -17.40 -2.75 -17.40
CA SER A 168 -16.61 -2.75 -16.16
C SER A 168 -15.11 -2.67 -16.53
N VAL A 169 -14.52 -1.47 -16.53
CA VAL A 169 -13.08 -1.34 -16.73
C VAL A 169 -12.38 -1.61 -15.40
N GLY A 170 -12.03 -2.87 -15.18
CA GLY A 170 -11.35 -3.33 -13.96
C GLY A 170 -9.86 -3.00 -13.93
N VAL A 171 -9.25 -3.10 -12.75
CA VAL A 171 -7.81 -2.93 -12.49
C VAL A 171 -6.94 -3.67 -13.52
N LEU A 172 -7.36 -4.86 -13.97
CA LEU A 172 -6.69 -5.63 -15.03
C LEU A 172 -6.39 -4.80 -16.28
N ARG A 173 -7.41 -4.11 -16.84
CA ARG A 173 -7.25 -3.36 -18.10
C ARG A 173 -6.26 -2.20 -17.94
N ILE A 174 -6.29 -1.54 -16.79
CA ILE A 174 -5.34 -0.47 -16.47
C ILE A 174 -3.89 -1.01 -16.50
N PHE A 175 -3.65 -2.18 -15.92
CA PHE A 175 -2.32 -2.80 -15.94
C PHE A 175 -1.92 -3.31 -17.33
N GLN A 176 -2.85 -3.88 -18.10
CA GLN A 176 -2.62 -4.26 -19.49
C GLN A 176 -2.16 -3.07 -20.34
N ASP A 177 -2.83 -1.92 -20.19
CA ASP A 177 -2.48 -0.69 -20.91
C ASP A 177 -1.15 -0.08 -20.41
N ALA A 178 -0.91 -0.13 -19.10
CA ALA A 178 0.30 0.45 -18.50
C ALA A 178 1.56 -0.35 -18.84
N TYR A 179 1.45 -1.69 -18.87
CA TYR A 179 2.56 -2.62 -19.09
C TYR A 179 2.70 -3.10 -20.53
N LYS A 180 1.94 -2.50 -21.45
CA LYS A 180 2.24 -2.59 -22.87
C LYS A 180 3.67 -2.12 -23.12
N ASP A 181 4.50 -3.00 -23.69
CA ASP A 181 5.92 -2.77 -23.96
C ASP A 181 6.76 -2.46 -22.70
N LEU A 182 6.51 -3.19 -21.60
CA LEU A 182 7.22 -3.00 -20.32
C LEU A 182 8.76 -3.07 -20.48
N LYS A 183 9.44 -1.95 -20.22
CA LYS A 183 10.89 -1.81 -20.46
C LYS A 183 11.75 -1.96 -19.20
N SER A 184 11.16 -1.81 -18.03
CA SER A 184 11.88 -1.82 -16.75
C SER A 184 11.15 -2.67 -15.75
N ASP A 185 11.90 -3.19 -14.80
CA ASP A 185 11.34 -4.02 -13.74
C ASP A 185 10.44 -3.18 -12.84
N LYS A 186 9.39 -3.81 -12.32
CA LYS A 186 8.35 -3.20 -11.47
C LYS A 186 8.11 -4.06 -10.24
N LEU A 187 7.73 -3.39 -9.16
CA LEU A 187 7.20 -4.04 -7.96
C LEU A 187 5.72 -3.69 -7.80
N ILE A 188 4.89 -4.70 -7.59
CA ILE A 188 3.50 -4.54 -7.20
C ILE A 188 3.35 -5.05 -5.77
N LEU A 189 2.86 -4.18 -4.89
CA LEU A 189 2.50 -4.54 -3.52
C LEU A 189 0.98 -4.59 -3.42
N LEU A 190 0.43 -5.78 -3.18
CA LEU A 190 -0.96 -5.93 -2.76
C LEU A 190 -0.99 -5.74 -1.24
N VAL A 191 -1.64 -4.67 -0.78
CA VAL A 191 -1.60 -4.24 0.62
C VAL A 191 -3.00 -4.36 1.24
N PRO A 192 -3.40 -5.53 1.75
CA PRO A 192 -4.60 -5.68 2.55
C PRO A 192 -4.61 -4.67 3.71
N THR A 193 -5.65 -3.83 3.74
CA THR A 193 -5.92 -2.89 4.83
C THR A 193 -7.18 -3.31 5.57
N LYS A 194 -7.39 -2.79 6.80
CA LYS A 194 -8.52 -3.17 7.66
C LYS A 194 -8.56 -4.68 7.94
N CYS A 195 -7.38 -5.32 7.96
CA CYS A 195 -7.24 -6.77 8.06
C CYS A 195 -7.09 -7.26 9.50
N GLU A 196 -7.21 -6.39 10.51
CA GLU A 196 -6.98 -6.68 11.94
C GLU A 196 -7.75 -7.90 12.48
N LYS A 197 -8.87 -8.26 11.84
CA LYS A 197 -9.68 -9.43 12.18
C LYS A 197 -9.13 -10.74 11.60
N TRP A 198 -8.39 -10.69 10.50
CA TRP A 198 -7.96 -11.85 9.71
C TRP A 198 -6.46 -12.11 9.74
N THR A 199 -5.67 -11.22 10.35
CA THR A 199 -4.21 -11.39 10.53
C THR A 199 -3.84 -11.90 11.92
N GLY A 200 -4.81 -12.24 12.77
CA GLY A 200 -4.57 -12.63 14.16
C GLY A 200 -4.19 -14.11 14.37
N ASP A 201 -4.48 -14.97 13.41
CA ASP A 201 -4.19 -16.40 13.45
C ASP A 201 -3.91 -16.95 12.04
N GLU A 202 -3.20 -18.09 11.98
CA GLU A 202 -2.75 -18.69 10.73
C GLU A 202 -3.90 -19.05 9.79
N ALA A 203 -4.96 -19.68 10.29
CA ALA A 203 -6.06 -20.14 9.45
C ALA A 203 -6.82 -18.97 8.80
N SER A 204 -7.08 -17.90 9.57
CA SER A 204 -7.69 -16.68 9.05
C SER A 204 -6.79 -15.96 8.04
N ALA A 205 -5.47 -15.98 8.27
CA ALA A 205 -4.49 -15.33 7.41
C ALA A 205 -4.29 -16.07 6.09
N THR A 206 -4.28 -17.41 6.11
CA THR A 206 -4.31 -18.24 4.91
C THR A 206 -5.59 -17.99 4.11
N LEU A 207 -6.75 -17.95 4.77
CA LEU A 207 -8.02 -17.67 4.11
C LEU A 207 -8.03 -16.28 3.44
N LEU A 208 -7.46 -15.26 4.09
CA LEU A 208 -7.28 -13.92 3.51
C LEU A 208 -6.45 -13.99 2.23
N LEU A 209 -5.31 -14.66 2.28
CA LEU A 209 -4.41 -14.81 1.14
C LEU A 209 -5.09 -15.53 -0.03
N ASP A 210 -5.81 -16.61 0.25
CA ASP A 210 -6.54 -17.40 -0.77
C ASP A 210 -7.64 -16.58 -1.43
N ARG A 211 -8.44 -15.84 -0.65
CA ARG A 211 -9.47 -14.96 -1.21
C ARG A 211 -8.86 -13.85 -2.05
N LEU A 212 -7.74 -13.28 -1.62
CA LEU A 212 -7.03 -12.25 -2.37
C LEU A 212 -6.51 -12.81 -3.70
N LYS A 213 -5.86 -13.98 -3.68
CA LYS A 213 -5.36 -14.68 -4.88
C LYS A 213 -6.53 -14.98 -5.84
N LEU A 214 -7.64 -15.51 -5.33
CA LEU A 214 -8.84 -15.77 -6.12
C LEU A 214 -9.41 -14.49 -6.73
N LYS A 215 -9.50 -13.42 -5.94
CA LYS A 215 -10.09 -12.16 -6.39
C LYS A 215 -9.27 -11.52 -7.49
N TYR A 216 -7.96 -11.42 -7.28
CA TYR A 216 -7.02 -10.79 -8.21
C TYR A 216 -6.50 -11.77 -9.28
N GLU A 217 -7.04 -12.99 -9.36
CA GLU A 217 -6.58 -14.03 -10.30
C GLU A 217 -6.43 -13.51 -11.74
N PRO A 218 -7.38 -12.73 -12.33
CA PRO A 218 -7.20 -12.23 -13.69
C PRO A 218 -5.98 -11.32 -13.84
N LEU A 219 -5.71 -10.46 -12.84
CA LEU A 219 -4.54 -9.60 -12.81
C LEU A 219 -3.26 -10.43 -12.62
N LEU A 220 -3.25 -11.33 -11.64
CA LEU A 220 -2.09 -12.18 -11.36
C LEU A 220 -1.73 -13.06 -12.56
N ARG A 221 -2.73 -13.61 -13.27
CA ARG A 221 -2.51 -14.38 -14.49
C ARG A 221 -1.89 -13.53 -15.60
N PHE A 222 -2.32 -12.27 -15.76
CA PHE A 222 -1.69 -11.34 -16.70
C PHE A 222 -0.25 -10.99 -16.29
N LEU A 223 0.00 -10.72 -15.00
CA LEU A 223 1.34 -10.41 -14.51
C LEU A 223 2.31 -11.60 -14.63
N ASN A 224 1.78 -12.81 -14.70
CA ASN A 224 2.54 -14.04 -14.93
C ASN A 224 2.55 -14.49 -16.41
N SER A 225 2.03 -13.69 -17.35
CA SER A 225 2.11 -13.98 -18.78
C SER A 225 3.47 -13.59 -19.37
N ASP A 226 3.73 -14.04 -20.60
CA ASP A 226 4.92 -13.66 -21.36
C ASP A 226 5.05 -12.13 -21.45
N GLY A 227 6.26 -11.62 -21.16
CA GLY A 227 6.53 -10.19 -21.04
C GLY A 227 6.61 -9.73 -19.57
N PRO A 228 5.48 -9.54 -18.86
CA PRO A 228 5.49 -9.11 -17.46
C PRO A 228 6.17 -10.08 -16.50
N ARG A 229 6.07 -11.40 -16.72
CA ARG A 229 6.54 -12.43 -15.77
C ARG A 229 7.98 -12.24 -15.29
N ASP A 230 8.89 -11.90 -16.20
CA ASP A 230 10.32 -11.78 -15.90
C ASP A 230 10.71 -10.38 -15.38
N ARG A 231 9.76 -9.44 -15.36
CA ARG A 231 9.98 -8.02 -15.02
C ARG A 231 9.11 -7.51 -13.89
N VAL A 232 8.21 -8.32 -13.34
CA VAL A 232 7.28 -7.88 -12.30
C VAL A 232 7.37 -8.79 -11.07
N ALA A 233 7.76 -8.20 -9.94
CA ALA A 233 7.59 -8.82 -8.64
C ALA A 233 6.21 -8.47 -8.06
N VAL A 234 5.55 -9.45 -7.44
CA VAL A 234 4.25 -9.24 -6.77
C VAL A 234 4.34 -9.76 -5.36
N VAL A 235 4.05 -8.91 -4.38
CA VAL A 235 4.12 -9.24 -2.96
C VAL A 235 2.82 -8.84 -2.26
N VAL A 236 2.34 -9.68 -1.34
CA VAL A 236 1.23 -9.41 -0.43
C VAL A 236 1.80 -8.96 0.91
N THR A 237 1.46 -7.76 1.35
CA THR A 237 1.89 -7.18 2.63
C THR A 237 0.69 -6.69 3.44
N PRO A 238 0.00 -7.58 4.19
CA PRO A 238 -1.12 -7.17 5.02
C PRO A 238 -0.67 -6.19 6.12
N VAL A 239 -1.44 -5.10 6.31
CA VAL A 239 -1.14 -4.10 7.33
C VAL A 239 -2.33 -3.82 8.24
N GLU A 240 -2.04 -3.68 9.52
CA GLU A 240 -3.00 -3.21 10.51
C GLU A 240 -2.74 -1.72 10.75
N THR A 241 -3.50 -0.83 10.10
CA THR A 241 -3.27 0.61 10.23
C THR A 241 -3.69 1.15 11.59
N LEU A 242 -4.67 0.51 12.25
CA LEU A 242 -5.10 0.90 13.61
C LEU A 242 -4.66 -0.12 14.66
N GLY A 243 -4.64 -1.41 14.30
CA GLY A 243 -4.21 -2.54 15.13
C GLY A 243 -5.24 -3.01 16.15
N ASN A 244 -5.51 -2.20 17.17
CA ASN A 244 -6.42 -2.59 18.27
C ASN A 244 -7.89 -2.22 18.03
N ILE A 245 -8.28 -2.02 16.77
CA ILE A 245 -9.66 -1.84 16.33
C ILE A 245 -9.99 -2.98 15.37
N VAL A 246 -11.12 -3.65 15.59
CA VAL A 246 -11.56 -4.79 14.79
C VAL A 246 -12.94 -4.56 14.22
N TYR A 247 -13.19 -5.15 13.06
CA TYR A 247 -14.50 -5.16 12.44
C TYR A 247 -15.53 -5.87 13.31
N ALA A 248 -16.66 -5.20 13.54
CA ALA A 248 -17.79 -5.73 14.28
C ALA A 248 -18.91 -6.20 13.32
N TYR A 249 -19.50 -5.28 12.55
CA TYR A 249 -20.64 -5.58 11.67
C TYR A 249 -20.85 -4.51 10.58
N MET A 250 -21.65 -4.83 9.55
CA MET A 250 -22.13 -3.87 8.55
C MET A 250 -23.49 -3.33 9.01
N SER A 251 -23.65 -2.01 9.14
CA SER A 251 -24.94 -1.45 9.59
C SER A 251 -26.03 -1.52 8.52
N SER A 252 -25.64 -1.65 7.25
CA SER A 252 -26.53 -1.77 6.10
C SER A 252 -26.16 -2.99 5.27
N LYS A 253 -27.17 -3.68 4.74
CA LYS A 253 -26.95 -4.76 3.74
C LYS A 253 -26.84 -4.24 2.31
N GLU A 254 -27.19 -2.97 2.09
CA GLU A 254 -27.31 -2.33 0.77
C GLU A 254 -26.23 -1.28 0.52
N SER A 255 -25.56 -0.81 1.57
CA SER A 255 -24.50 0.19 1.48
C SER A 255 -23.29 -0.21 2.31
N TYR A 256 -22.11 0.13 1.81
CA TYR A 256 -20.85 -0.15 2.50
C TYR A 256 -20.70 0.76 3.71
N SER A 257 -21.10 0.26 4.89
CA SER A 257 -21.12 0.96 6.17
C SER A 257 -20.57 0.10 7.32
N PRO A 258 -19.27 -0.25 7.28
CA PRO A 258 -18.68 -1.10 8.30
C PRO A 258 -18.54 -0.35 9.62
N ASN A 259 -18.77 -1.08 10.71
CA ASN A 259 -18.66 -0.61 12.08
C ASN A 259 -17.53 -1.38 12.76
N PHE A 260 -16.74 -0.65 13.54
CA PHE A 260 -15.56 -1.17 14.22
C PHE A 260 -15.62 -0.90 15.71
N LEU A 261 -15.02 -1.81 16.48
CA LEU A 261 -14.91 -1.74 17.93
C LEU A 261 -13.45 -1.86 18.35
N LYS A 262 -13.10 -1.21 19.46
CA LYS A 262 -11.83 -1.48 20.14
C LYS A 262 -11.81 -2.92 20.63
N LYS A 263 -10.63 -3.58 20.59
CA LYS A 263 -10.43 -4.92 21.16
C LYS A 263 -10.70 -4.94 22.68
N SER A 264 -10.47 -3.81 23.36
CA SER A 264 -10.74 -3.60 24.78
C SER A 264 -10.89 -2.11 25.12
N VAL A 265 -11.42 -1.78 26.30
CA VAL A 265 -11.54 -0.38 26.78
C VAL A 265 -10.18 0.31 26.96
N PHE A 266 -9.10 -0.46 27.13
CA PHE A 266 -7.72 0.04 27.29
C PHE A 266 -6.90 -0.02 26.00
N SER A 267 -7.54 -0.39 24.87
CA SER A 267 -6.88 -0.44 23.58
C SER A 267 -6.31 0.92 23.21
N LYS A 268 -5.10 0.91 22.65
CA LYS A 268 -4.41 2.09 22.12
C LYS A 268 -4.12 1.90 20.64
N TYR A 269 -3.87 3.00 19.95
CA TYR A 269 -3.31 2.98 18.61
C TYR A 269 -1.99 2.21 18.62
N ALA A 270 -1.94 1.13 17.84
CA ALA A 270 -0.80 0.23 17.78
C ALA A 270 -0.79 -0.44 16.40
N PRO A 271 -0.43 0.31 15.34
CA PRO A 271 -0.34 -0.26 14.00
C PRO A 271 0.62 -1.45 14.00
N LYS A 272 0.44 -2.34 13.02
CA LYS A 272 1.33 -3.49 12.83
C LYS A 272 1.68 -3.68 11.37
N ASN A 273 2.93 -4.07 11.16
CA ASN A 273 3.50 -4.43 9.86
C ASN A 273 3.46 -3.30 8.80
N CYS A 274 3.23 -2.04 9.20
CA CYS A 274 3.21 -0.94 8.24
C CYS A 274 4.61 -0.62 7.71
N ASP A 275 5.67 -1.14 8.34
CA ASP A 275 7.04 -1.15 7.86
C ASP A 275 7.27 -2.09 6.66
N GLN A 276 6.49 -3.16 6.53
CA GLN A 276 6.71 -4.21 5.52
C GLN A 276 6.64 -3.70 4.08
N PRO A 277 5.66 -2.87 3.67
CA PRO A 277 5.68 -2.24 2.35
C PRO A 277 7.00 -1.50 2.06
N LEU A 278 7.51 -0.72 3.03
CA LEU A 278 8.77 0.00 2.88
C LEU A 278 9.95 -0.97 2.75
N ARG A 279 10.01 -2.03 3.56
CA ARG A 279 11.09 -3.03 3.47
C ARG A 279 11.15 -3.64 2.07
N TYR A 280 10.02 -4.05 1.49
CA TYR A 280 9.98 -4.58 0.12
C TYR A 280 10.34 -3.53 -0.94
N ILE A 281 9.91 -2.28 -0.78
CA ILE A 281 10.33 -1.16 -1.65
C ILE A 281 11.86 -1.00 -1.63
N LEU A 282 12.47 -1.02 -0.45
CA LEU A 282 13.91 -0.86 -0.30
C LEU A 282 14.69 -2.09 -0.77
N ARG A 283 14.15 -3.29 -0.57
CA ARG A 283 14.73 -4.55 -1.06
C ARG A 283 14.83 -4.53 -2.59
N PHE A 284 13.71 -4.22 -3.25
CA PHE A 284 13.63 -4.04 -4.70
C PHE A 284 14.54 -2.90 -5.20
N THR A 285 14.60 -1.77 -4.49
CA THR A 285 15.49 -0.65 -4.84
C THR A 285 16.96 -1.05 -4.78
N LEU A 286 17.36 -1.78 -3.72
CA LEU A 286 18.72 -2.29 -3.54
C LEU A 286 19.09 -3.27 -4.65
N LYS A 287 18.21 -4.21 -4.99
CA LYS A 287 18.42 -5.17 -6.08
C LYS A 287 18.69 -4.47 -7.40
N ARG A 288 17.83 -3.50 -7.77
CA ARG A 288 18.00 -2.72 -9.01
C ARG A 288 19.30 -1.93 -9.04
N PHE A 289 19.72 -1.41 -7.88
CA PHE A 289 21.00 -0.73 -7.73
C PHE A 289 22.18 -1.68 -7.98
N LEU A 290 22.15 -2.89 -7.40
CA LEU A 290 23.22 -3.88 -7.51
C LEU A 290 23.37 -4.48 -8.91
N GLU A 291 22.27 -4.62 -9.66
CA GLU A 291 22.26 -5.24 -10.99
C GLU A 291 22.56 -4.24 -12.12
N ASN A 292 22.10 -2.99 -12.00
CA ASN A 292 22.33 -1.96 -13.02
C ASN A 292 23.58 -1.12 -12.70
N GLN A 293 24.71 -1.77 -12.49
CA GLN A 293 25.94 -1.12 -12.01
C GLN A 293 26.32 0.09 -12.86
N GLY A 294 26.21 0.07 -14.20
CA GLY A 294 26.57 1.24 -15.04
C GLY A 294 25.85 2.56 -14.70
N PHE A 295 24.52 2.57 -14.66
CA PHE A 295 23.72 3.79 -14.42
C PHE A 295 23.66 4.21 -12.93
N TRP A 296 23.99 3.30 -12.02
CA TRP A 296 23.87 3.51 -10.59
C TRP A 296 25.22 3.67 -9.88
N PHE A 297 26.33 3.17 -10.46
CA PHE A 297 27.69 3.32 -9.95
C PHE A 297 28.11 4.79 -9.82
N ASP A 298 27.75 5.61 -10.80
CA ASP A 298 27.98 7.07 -10.77
C ASP A 298 27.27 7.78 -9.60
N LEU A 299 26.23 7.15 -9.02
CA LEU A 299 25.32 7.79 -8.07
C LEU A 299 25.59 7.42 -6.60
N PHE A 300 26.23 6.28 -6.34
CA PHE A 300 26.48 5.81 -4.97
C PHE A 300 27.94 5.46 -4.70
N GLY A 301 28.76 5.28 -5.75
CA GLY A 301 30.05 4.61 -5.63
C GLY A 301 29.91 3.27 -4.88
N TRP A 302 30.97 2.83 -4.24
CA TRP A 302 30.96 1.71 -3.32
C TRP A 302 30.61 2.16 -1.89
N ASP A 303 29.51 2.88 -1.66
CA ASP A 303 29.06 3.13 -0.28
C ASP A 303 28.43 1.87 0.32
N LYS A 304 29.31 0.88 0.53
CA LYS A 304 29.01 -0.39 1.18
C LYS A 304 28.32 -0.17 2.52
N PRO A 305 28.71 0.80 3.37
CA PRO A 305 27.96 1.09 4.59
C PRO A 305 26.47 1.38 4.36
N PHE A 306 26.13 2.27 3.43
CA PHE A 306 24.72 2.58 3.12
C PHE A 306 23.98 1.37 2.53
N LEU A 307 24.60 0.64 1.61
CA LEU A 307 23.99 -0.56 1.00
C LEU A 307 23.80 -1.68 2.02
N ASN A 308 24.76 -1.85 2.94
CA ASN A 308 24.65 -2.79 4.04
C ASN A 308 23.54 -2.39 5.00
N ALA A 309 23.39 -1.09 5.32
CA ALA A 309 22.30 -0.61 6.17
C ALA A 309 20.92 -0.87 5.55
N ILE A 310 20.75 -0.65 4.24
CA ILE A 310 19.53 -1.05 3.54
C ILE A 310 19.35 -2.57 3.62
N ASN A 311 20.39 -3.35 3.31
CA ASN A 311 20.33 -4.80 3.33
C ASN A 311 19.96 -5.37 4.71
N GLU A 312 20.53 -4.85 5.79
CA GLU A 312 20.16 -5.24 7.15
C GLU A 312 18.70 -4.88 7.46
N PHE A 313 18.24 -3.71 7.04
CA PHE A 313 16.83 -3.34 7.19
C PHE A 313 15.90 -4.27 6.40
N THR A 314 16.27 -4.69 5.18
CA THR A 314 15.41 -5.52 4.33
C THR A 314 15.38 -6.99 4.75
N LYS A 315 16.33 -7.47 5.56
CA LYS A 315 16.26 -8.82 6.16
C LYS A 315 15.02 -9.05 7.03
N GLY A 316 14.41 -7.97 7.54
CA GLY A 316 13.15 -8.04 8.28
C GLY A 316 11.90 -8.17 7.41
N CYS A 317 12.03 -8.37 6.09
CA CYS A 317 10.89 -8.69 5.22
C CYS A 317 10.25 -10.02 5.66
N LYS A 318 8.96 -9.96 6.00
CA LYS A 318 8.14 -11.14 6.28
C LYS A 318 7.75 -11.84 4.99
N THR A 319 7.86 -13.16 4.98
CA THR A 319 7.43 -14.09 3.91
C THR A 319 6.44 -15.14 4.44
N GLU A 320 5.90 -16.00 3.57
CA GLU A 320 5.04 -17.13 3.98
C GLU A 320 5.73 -18.04 5.02
N THR A 321 7.07 -18.13 4.99
CA THR A 321 7.88 -19.03 5.83
C THR A 321 8.52 -18.34 7.04
N SER A 322 8.11 -17.12 7.38
CA SER A 322 8.67 -16.40 8.53
C SER A 322 8.45 -17.22 9.81
N LEU A 323 9.54 -17.71 10.41
CA LEU A 323 9.53 -18.62 11.56
C LEU A 323 9.01 -17.97 12.86
N GLU A 324 8.82 -16.65 12.88
CA GLU A 324 8.20 -15.92 13.98
C GLU A 324 6.67 -15.93 13.82
N GLU A 325 6.05 -16.94 14.47
CA GLU A 325 4.62 -17.04 14.81
C GLU A 325 3.61 -16.67 13.70
N ASN A 326 3.12 -17.71 13.02
CA ASN A 326 1.97 -17.72 12.11
C ASN A 326 2.15 -16.86 10.85
N SER A 327 2.03 -17.46 9.66
CA SER A 327 2.07 -16.72 8.40
C SER A 327 0.91 -15.71 8.36
N ASN A 328 1.18 -14.46 8.74
CA ASN A 328 0.17 -13.39 8.90
C ASN A 328 -0.33 -12.86 7.54
N GLY A 329 -0.43 -13.73 6.52
CA GLY A 329 -0.91 -13.44 5.16
C GLY A 329 0.14 -12.84 4.23
N PHE A 330 1.41 -12.79 4.64
CA PHE A 330 2.53 -12.32 3.82
C PHE A 330 2.91 -13.34 2.75
N ALA A 331 3.11 -12.89 1.51
CA ALA A 331 3.53 -13.77 0.44
C ALA A 331 4.26 -13.05 -0.68
N VAL A 332 5.31 -13.67 -1.23
CA VAL A 332 5.84 -13.29 -2.54
C VAL A 332 5.19 -14.21 -3.56
N LEU A 333 4.33 -13.65 -4.42
CA LEU A 333 3.55 -14.42 -5.38
C LEU A 333 4.32 -14.73 -6.66
N GLN A 334 5.22 -13.84 -7.07
CA GLN A 334 6.12 -14.02 -8.21
C GLN A 334 7.28 -13.02 -8.15
N GLY A 335 8.35 -13.30 -8.91
CA GLY A 335 9.44 -12.37 -9.13
C GLY A 335 10.41 -12.24 -7.96
N GLU A 336 10.59 -13.27 -7.13
CA GLU A 336 11.56 -13.29 -6.03
C GLU A 336 12.97 -12.93 -6.49
N GLN A 337 13.35 -13.32 -7.72
CA GLN A 337 14.63 -12.97 -8.32
C GLN A 337 14.84 -11.47 -8.55
N LEU A 338 13.76 -10.68 -8.54
CA LEU A 338 13.78 -9.21 -8.66
C LEU A 338 13.82 -8.51 -7.29
N LEU A 339 13.77 -9.26 -6.18
CA LEU A 339 13.70 -8.73 -4.82
C LEU A 339 15.02 -8.81 -4.08
#